data_AF-A0A7X5KSV4-F1
#
_entry.id   AF-A0A7X5KSV4-F1
#
_cell.length_a   1.000
_cell.length_b   1.000
_cell.length_c   1.000
_cell.angle_alpha   90.00
_cell.angle_beta   90.00
_cell.angle_gamma   90.00
#
_symmetry.space_group_name_H-M   'P 1'
#
loop_
_entity.id
_entity.type
_entity.pdbx_description
1 polymer ?
#
loop_
_entity_poly.entity_id
_entity_poly.type
_entity_poly.pdbx_seq_one_letter_code
_entity_poly.pdbx_strand_id
1 'polypeptide(L)'
;MNNKDLVIAEMATVSIFDFVKTGETIAAAKERANQYYMEGLERVKYLFQDSADDKSREYWQNQITAYEDKIKAGCQVLSFDEFRRKQREKLISDELTDITAEDFEDAFDVLPPSDWCTIDGVEMFCMSERYIGTYTTQYAHDHKTDKYYCKMVDILDKSTWIHKILRKC
;
A
#
# COMPACT_ATOMS: atom_id res chain seq x y z
N MET A 1 -19.90 22.94 0.68
CA MET A 1 -19.31 21.67 0.20
C MET A 1 -20.43 20.65 0.09
N ASN A 2 -20.57 20.00 -1.05
CA ASN A 2 -21.52 18.90 -1.21
C ASN A 2 -20.90 17.65 -0.57
N ASN A 3 -21.62 16.90 0.28
CA ASN A 3 -21.08 15.69 0.95
C ASN A 3 -20.61 14.59 -0.02
N LYS A 4 -20.88 14.72 -1.33
CA LYS A 4 -20.60 13.71 -2.36
C LYS A 4 -19.10 13.53 -2.68
N ASP A 5 -18.23 14.42 -2.20
CA ASP A 5 -16.80 14.41 -2.53
C ASP A 5 -15.88 14.16 -1.31
N LEU A 6 -16.47 13.85 -0.15
CA LEU A 6 -15.73 13.57 1.08
C LEU A 6 -15.62 12.07 1.32
N VAL A 7 -14.38 11.60 1.42
CA VAL A 7 -14.04 10.24 1.79
C VAL A 7 -13.62 10.17 3.25
N ILE A 8 -13.93 9.06 3.88
CA ILE A 8 -13.39 8.68 5.17
C ILE A 8 -12.21 7.74 4.88
N ALA A 9 -11.00 8.18 5.19
CA ALA A 9 -9.77 7.46 4.95
C ALA A 9 -9.23 6.86 6.26
N GLU A 10 -8.89 5.57 6.22
CA GLU A 10 -8.10 4.89 7.25
C GLU A 10 -6.62 5.24 7.01
N MET A 11 -5.94 5.82 8.01
CA MET A 11 -4.68 6.51 7.78
C MET A 11 -3.41 5.64 7.90
N ALA A 12 -3.47 4.43 8.48
CA ALA A 12 -2.34 3.51 8.54
C ALA A 12 -1.96 3.01 7.14
N THR A 13 -2.97 2.64 6.34
CA THR A 13 -2.80 2.16 4.96
C THR A 13 -3.15 3.21 3.92
N VAL A 14 -3.76 4.33 4.32
CA VAL A 14 -4.31 5.36 3.43
C VAL A 14 -5.26 4.74 2.41
N SER A 15 -6.26 4.04 2.93
CA SER A 15 -7.32 3.37 2.17
C SER A 15 -8.68 3.99 2.46
N ILE A 16 -9.62 3.88 1.51
CA ILE A 16 -10.99 4.36 1.71
C ILE A 16 -11.70 3.38 2.64
N PHE A 17 -12.20 3.88 3.77
CA PHE A 17 -13.13 3.17 4.62
C PHE A 17 -14.56 3.26 4.04
N ASP A 18 -15.03 4.49 3.82
CA ASP A 18 -16.40 4.79 3.34
C ASP A 18 -16.49 6.25 2.87
N PHE A 19 -17.66 6.71 2.44
CA PHE A 19 -17.97 8.10 2.12
C PHE A 19 -18.81 8.75 3.22
N VAL A 20 -18.76 10.09 3.31
CA VAL A 20 -19.63 10.83 4.22
C VAL A 20 -21.08 10.75 3.74
N LYS A 21 -21.98 10.28 4.61
CA LYS A 21 -23.38 10.06 4.24
C LYS A 21 -24.14 11.39 4.11
N THR A 22 -25.25 11.37 3.37
CA THR A 22 -26.11 12.55 3.27
C THR A 22 -26.69 12.91 4.64
N GLY A 23 -26.49 14.15 5.09
CA GLY A 23 -26.92 14.62 6.42
C GLY A 23 -25.99 14.24 7.57
N GLU A 24 -24.93 13.47 7.32
CA GLU A 24 -23.91 13.13 8.31
C GLU A 24 -22.93 14.30 8.47
N THR A 25 -22.59 14.62 9.72
CA THR A 25 -21.54 15.59 10.01
C THR A 25 -20.16 14.95 9.89
N ILE A 26 -19.13 15.74 9.61
CA ILE A 26 -17.74 15.25 9.55
C ILE A 26 -17.32 14.56 10.84
N ALA A 27 -17.72 15.10 12.00
CA ALA A 27 -17.42 14.50 13.29
C ALA A 27 -18.08 13.12 13.46
N ALA A 28 -19.36 12.99 13.09
CA ALA A 28 -20.07 11.73 13.15
C ALA A 28 -19.49 10.68 12.19
N ALA A 29 -19.12 11.09 10.96
CA ALA A 29 -18.47 10.22 9.99
C ALA A 29 -17.13 9.67 10.50
N LYS A 30 -16.31 10.54 11.08
CA LYS A 30 -15.03 10.16 11.69
C LYS A 30 -15.22 9.22 12.88
N GLU A 31 -16.17 9.52 13.77
CA GLU A 31 -16.46 8.70 14.95
C GLU A 31 -16.90 7.29 14.55
N ARG A 32 -17.87 7.19 13.63
CA ARG A 32 -18.38 5.92 13.09
C ARG A 32 -17.26 5.03 12.56
N ALA A 33 -16.30 5.61 11.83
CA ALA A 33 -15.19 4.85 11.27
C ALA A 33 -14.19 4.39 12.33
N ASN A 34 -13.84 5.24 13.30
CA ASN A 34 -12.96 4.83 14.40
C ASN A 34 -13.61 3.77 15.29
N GLN A 35 -14.91 3.90 15.57
CA GLN A 35 -15.68 2.92 16.32
C GLN A 35 -15.69 1.55 15.63
N TYR A 36 -15.85 1.50 14.31
CA TYR A 36 -15.78 0.25 13.55
C TYR A 36 -14.46 -0.49 13.77
N TYR A 37 -13.32 0.21 13.80
CA TYR A 37 -12.03 -0.43 14.05
C TYR A 37 -11.87 -0.87 15.52
N MET A 38 -12.38 -0.11 16.48
CA MET A 38 -12.38 -0.51 17.90
C MET A 38 -13.21 -1.79 18.11
N GLU A 39 -14.43 -1.86 17.56
CA GLU A 39 -15.27 -3.05 17.62
C GLU A 39 -14.64 -4.24 16.88
N GLY A 40 -13.98 -3.97 15.75
CA GLY A 40 -13.25 -4.97 14.99
C GLY A 40 -12.07 -5.57 15.77
N LEU A 41 -11.32 -4.76 16.54
CA LEU A 41 -10.24 -5.22 17.41
C LEU A 41 -10.76 -6.19 18.48
N GLU A 42 -11.86 -5.85 19.14
CA GLU A 42 -12.45 -6.71 20.17
C GLU A 42 -12.93 -8.05 19.59
N ARG A 43 -13.52 -8.03 18.39
CA ARG A 43 -13.88 -9.26 17.66
C ARG A 43 -12.65 -10.11 17.34
N VAL A 44 -11.56 -9.50 16.87
CA VAL A 44 -10.34 -10.23 16.52
C VAL A 44 -9.66 -10.82 17.77
N LYS A 45 -9.62 -10.09 18.89
CA LYS A 45 -9.12 -10.61 20.17
C LYS A 45 -9.91 -11.81 20.66
N TYR A 46 -11.23 -11.80 20.49
CA TYR A 46 -12.07 -12.96 20.79
C TYR A 46 -11.70 -14.17 19.93
N LEU A 47 -11.55 -13.99 18.62
CA LEU A 47 -11.16 -15.07 17.70
C LEU A 47 -9.76 -15.61 17.99
N PHE A 48 -8.82 -14.76 18.40
CA PHE A 48 -7.50 -15.19 18.85
C PHE A 48 -7.59 -16.11 20.08
N GLN A 49 -8.44 -15.77 21.06
CA GLN A 49 -8.64 -16.60 22.26
C GLN A 49 -9.29 -17.95 21.95
N ASP A 50 -10.20 -17.99 20.97
CA ASP A 50 -10.91 -19.21 20.55
C ASP A 50 -10.05 -20.11 19.62
N SER A 51 -8.88 -19.65 19.20
CA SER A 51 -8.05 -20.37 18.24
C SER A 51 -7.35 -21.59 18.83
N ALA A 52 -7.55 -22.74 18.18
CA ALA A 52 -7.08 -24.04 18.62
C ALA A 52 -5.65 -24.37 18.18
N ASP A 53 -5.20 -23.85 17.04
CA ASP A 53 -3.89 -24.17 16.45
C ASP A 53 -3.00 -22.93 16.30
N ASP A 54 -1.69 -23.18 16.22
CA ASP A 54 -0.67 -22.14 16.22
C ASP A 54 -0.71 -21.26 14.96
N LYS A 55 -1.07 -21.80 13.79
CA LYS A 55 -1.19 -21.01 12.56
C LYS A 55 -2.35 -20.04 12.64
N SER A 56 -3.50 -20.49 13.17
CA SER A 56 -4.64 -19.62 13.43
C SER A 56 -4.28 -18.53 14.45
N ARG A 57 -3.58 -18.87 15.53
CA ARG A 57 -3.12 -17.89 16.52
C ARG A 57 -2.18 -16.85 15.92
N GLU A 58 -1.20 -17.25 15.13
CA GLU A 58 -0.29 -16.35 14.43
C GLU A 58 -1.07 -15.41 13.49
N TYR A 59 -1.98 -15.95 12.70
CA TYR A 59 -2.84 -15.16 11.82
C TYR A 59 -3.64 -14.10 12.60
N TRP A 60 -4.34 -14.50 13.67
CA TRP A 60 -5.13 -13.56 14.46
C TRP A 60 -4.27 -12.57 15.24
N GLN A 61 -3.09 -12.97 15.72
CA GLN A 61 -2.14 -12.05 16.34
C GLN A 61 -1.71 -10.96 15.35
N ASN A 62 -1.45 -11.32 14.09
CA ASN A 62 -1.17 -10.36 13.02
C ASN A 62 -2.37 -9.44 12.75
N GLN A 63 -3.60 -9.97 12.80
CA GLN A 63 -4.81 -9.14 12.69
C GLN A 63 -4.95 -8.17 13.87
N ILE A 64 -4.64 -8.58 15.11
CA ILE A 64 -4.65 -7.70 16.29
C ILE A 64 -3.72 -6.51 16.03
N THR A 65 -2.46 -6.78 15.68
CA THR A 65 -1.47 -5.74 15.36
C THR A 65 -1.98 -4.80 14.27
N ALA A 66 -2.55 -5.35 13.19
CA ALA A 66 -3.09 -4.54 12.11
C ALA A 66 -4.26 -3.64 12.54
N TYR A 67 -5.14 -4.08 13.44
CA TYR A 67 -6.21 -3.24 13.98
C TYR A 67 -5.67 -2.19 14.96
N GLU A 68 -4.69 -2.53 15.80
CA GLU A 68 -4.02 -1.58 16.70
C GLU A 68 -3.36 -0.45 15.92
N ASP A 69 -2.67 -0.75 14.83
CA ASP A 69 -2.07 0.26 13.94
C ASP A 69 -3.12 1.18 13.31
N LYS A 70 -4.26 0.62 12.87
CA LYS A 70 -5.37 1.40 12.30
C LYS A 70 -6.04 2.31 13.34
N ILE A 71 -6.24 1.81 14.56
CA ILE A 71 -6.80 2.61 15.66
C ILE A 71 -5.84 3.74 16.05
N LYS A 72 -4.54 3.43 16.13
CA LYS A 72 -3.49 4.41 16.46
C LYS A 72 -3.38 5.50 15.38
N ALA A 73 -3.42 5.14 14.10
CA ALA A 73 -3.40 6.10 13.00
C ALA A 73 -4.71 6.90 12.91
N GLY A 74 -5.83 6.23 13.19
CA GLY A 74 -7.18 6.78 13.16
C GLY A 74 -7.70 7.06 11.76
N CYS A 75 -8.98 7.41 11.69
CA CYS A 75 -9.64 7.82 10.46
C CYS A 75 -9.64 9.34 10.28
N GLN A 76 -9.57 9.81 9.03
CA GLN A 76 -9.73 11.21 8.65
C GLN A 76 -10.80 11.37 7.58
N VAL A 77 -11.49 12.52 7.58
CA VAL A 77 -12.40 12.89 6.50
C VAL A 77 -11.65 13.86 5.58
N LEU A 78 -11.51 13.49 4.31
CA LEU A 78 -10.71 14.20 3.33
C LEU A 78 -11.53 14.45 2.07
N SER A 79 -11.15 15.45 1.28
CA SER A 79 -11.57 15.48 -0.12
C SER A 79 -10.96 14.30 -0.88
N PHE A 80 -11.59 13.86 -1.96
CA PHE A 80 -11.04 12.79 -2.79
C PHE A 80 -9.65 13.12 -3.34
N ASP A 81 -9.41 14.36 -3.75
CA ASP A 81 -8.10 14.80 -4.27
C ASP A 81 -7.01 14.75 -3.18
N GLU A 82 -7.33 15.20 -1.97
CA GLU A 82 -6.40 15.12 -0.85
C GLU A 82 -6.09 13.66 -0.47
N PHE A 83 -7.12 12.80 -0.47
CA PHE A 83 -6.92 11.37 -0.29
C PHE A 83 -5.99 10.78 -1.35
N ARG A 84 -6.21 11.07 -2.64
CA ARG A 84 -5.36 10.59 -3.74
C ARG A 84 -3.92 11.05 -3.60
N ARG A 85 -3.69 12.29 -3.19
CA ARG A 85 -2.34 12.82 -2.92
C ARG A 85 -1.66 12.05 -1.78
N LYS A 86 -2.34 11.87 -0.64
CA LYS A 86 -1.77 11.14 0.51
C LYS A 86 -1.54 9.66 0.20
N GLN A 87 -2.46 9.03 -0.55
CA GLN A 87 -2.31 7.64 -0.99
C GLN A 87 -1.08 7.50 -1.89
N ARG A 88 -0.91 8.41 -2.85
CA ARG A 88 0.29 8.46 -3.69
C ARG A 88 1.54 8.54 -2.83
N GLU A 89 1.61 9.54 -1.95
CA GLU A 89 2.75 9.78 -1.07
C GLU A 89 3.11 8.52 -0.27
N LYS A 90 2.12 7.84 0.30
CA LYS A 90 2.32 6.59 1.07
C LYS A 90 2.77 5.42 0.20
N LEU A 91 2.19 5.23 -0.98
CA LEU A 91 2.51 4.07 -1.83
C LEU A 91 3.91 4.16 -2.43
N ILE A 92 4.38 5.35 -2.75
CA ILE A 92 5.70 5.54 -3.38
C ILE A 92 6.78 5.98 -2.39
N SER A 93 6.48 6.09 -1.09
CA SER A 93 7.46 6.56 -0.08
C SER A 93 8.53 5.55 0.26
N ASP A 94 8.28 4.25 0.08
CA ASP A 94 9.18 3.21 0.56
C ASP A 94 10.54 3.30 -0.12
N GLU A 95 11.63 3.04 0.58
CA GLU A 95 12.95 3.07 -0.06
C GLU A 95 13.12 1.92 -1.05
N LEU A 96 14.18 1.98 -1.86
CA LEU A 96 14.61 0.83 -2.66
C LEU A 96 14.89 -0.35 -1.72
N THR A 97 14.32 -1.51 -2.06
CA THR A 97 14.59 -2.76 -1.33
C THR A 97 15.61 -3.56 -2.13
N ASP A 98 16.74 -3.91 -1.49
CA ASP A 98 17.69 -4.87 -2.06
C ASP A 98 17.02 -6.25 -2.14
N ILE A 99 17.12 -6.90 -3.30
CA ILE A 99 16.62 -8.26 -3.53
C ILE A 99 17.73 -9.13 -4.13
N THR A 100 17.48 -10.43 -4.22
CA THR A 100 18.38 -11.36 -4.90
C THR A 100 18.11 -11.42 -6.41
N ALA A 101 19.04 -12.02 -7.15
CA ALA A 101 18.81 -12.37 -8.55
C ALA A 101 17.66 -13.39 -8.70
N GLU A 102 17.54 -14.32 -7.76
CA GLU A 102 16.44 -15.31 -7.73
C GLU A 102 15.08 -14.61 -7.57
N ASP A 103 14.96 -13.65 -6.65
CA ASP A 103 13.72 -12.87 -6.47
C ASP A 103 13.34 -12.09 -7.75
N PHE A 104 14.32 -11.61 -8.52
CA PHE A 104 14.10 -10.90 -9.77
C PHE A 104 13.60 -11.84 -10.87
N GLU A 105 14.24 -12.99 -11.05
CA GLU A 105 13.85 -13.99 -12.05
C GLU A 105 12.51 -14.63 -11.71
N ASP A 106 12.25 -14.95 -10.44
CA ASP A 106 10.96 -15.44 -9.98
C ASP A 106 9.84 -14.45 -10.33
N ALA A 107 10.05 -13.16 -10.08
CA ALA A 107 9.08 -12.13 -10.45
C ALA A 107 8.89 -12.00 -11.97
N PHE A 108 9.94 -12.20 -12.75
CA PHE A 108 9.92 -12.15 -14.20
C PHE A 108 9.15 -13.33 -14.82
N ASP A 109 9.30 -14.52 -14.23
CA ASP A 109 8.73 -15.78 -14.74
C ASP A 109 7.30 -16.05 -14.27
N VAL A 110 6.79 -15.30 -13.28
CA VAL A 110 5.41 -15.47 -12.75
C VAL A 110 4.35 -15.06 -13.78
N LEU A 111 4.50 -13.89 -14.41
CA LEU A 111 3.57 -13.36 -15.43
C LEU A 111 4.33 -12.49 -16.43
N PRO A 112 3.85 -12.35 -17.68
CA PRO A 112 4.48 -11.47 -18.66
C PRO A 112 4.69 -10.06 -18.07
N PRO A 113 5.94 -9.53 -18.12
CA PRO A 113 6.25 -8.25 -17.52
C PRO A 113 5.61 -7.10 -18.30
N SER A 114 5.28 -6.02 -17.60
CA SER A 114 4.90 -4.75 -18.20
C SER A 114 6.11 -3.81 -18.30
N ASP A 115 6.18 -3.02 -19.36
CA ASP A 115 7.17 -1.94 -19.50
C ASP A 115 8.64 -2.38 -19.32
N TRP A 116 8.94 -3.63 -19.68
CA TRP A 116 10.30 -4.16 -19.62
C TRP A 116 11.24 -3.37 -20.54
N CYS A 117 12.31 -2.83 -19.98
CA CYS A 117 13.28 -2.03 -20.70
C CYS A 117 14.62 -1.93 -19.96
N THR A 118 15.64 -1.43 -20.65
CA THR A 118 16.93 -1.07 -20.06
C THR A 118 17.20 0.41 -20.30
N ILE A 119 17.41 1.19 -19.23
CA ILE A 119 17.73 2.62 -19.30
C ILE A 119 18.92 2.91 -18.40
N ASP A 120 19.96 3.60 -18.92
CA ASP A 120 21.15 4.00 -18.16
C ASP A 120 21.85 2.84 -17.41
N GLY A 121 21.85 1.65 -18.02
CA GLY A 121 22.42 0.43 -17.45
C GLY A 121 21.59 -0.18 -16.32
N VAL A 122 20.31 0.18 -16.21
CA VAL A 122 19.34 -0.46 -15.32
C VAL A 122 18.33 -1.19 -16.17
N GLU A 123 18.38 -2.52 -16.17
CA GLU A 123 17.31 -3.36 -16.67
C GLU A 123 16.18 -3.38 -15.64
N MET A 124 14.94 -3.18 -16.08
CA MET A 124 13.81 -3.11 -15.16
C MET A 124 12.51 -3.50 -15.85
N PHE A 125 11.58 -4.04 -15.07
CA PHE A 125 10.22 -4.32 -15.51
C PHE A 125 9.24 -4.10 -14.36
N CYS A 126 7.98 -3.88 -14.71
CA CYS A 126 6.89 -3.78 -13.75
C CYS A 126 6.08 -5.07 -13.73
N MET A 127 5.62 -5.49 -12.56
CA MET A 127 4.61 -6.54 -12.48
C MET A 127 3.36 -6.13 -13.26
N SER A 128 2.81 -7.07 -14.03
CA SER A 128 1.56 -6.86 -14.77
C SER A 128 0.36 -6.75 -13.83
N GLU A 129 0.41 -7.43 -12.68
CA GLU A 129 -0.53 -7.22 -11.58
C GLU A 129 -0.32 -5.84 -10.94
N ARG A 130 -1.43 -5.11 -10.76
CA ARG A 130 -1.42 -3.79 -10.11
C ARG A 130 -1.82 -3.95 -8.66
N TYR A 131 -1.11 -3.29 -7.76
CA TYR A 131 -1.49 -3.21 -6.35
C TYR A 131 -2.80 -2.42 -6.20
N ILE A 132 -2.84 -1.21 -6.76
CA ILE A 132 -4.06 -0.40 -6.89
C ILE A 132 -3.90 0.60 -8.03
N GLY A 133 -4.91 0.69 -8.91
CA GLY A 133 -4.87 1.62 -10.05
C GLY A 133 -3.62 1.43 -10.91
N THR A 134 -2.72 2.41 -10.91
CA THR A 134 -1.47 2.41 -11.70
C THR A 134 -0.23 2.04 -10.89
N TYR A 135 -0.39 1.79 -9.59
CA TYR A 135 0.72 1.45 -8.71
C TYR A 135 1.03 -0.04 -8.77
N THR A 136 2.32 -0.37 -8.92
CA THR A 136 2.81 -1.74 -9.02
C THR A 136 4.27 -1.82 -8.57
N THR A 137 4.75 -3.01 -8.25
CA THR A 137 6.16 -3.24 -7.97
C THR A 137 6.96 -3.26 -9.28
N GLN A 138 8.00 -2.43 -9.34
CA GLN A 138 9.04 -2.51 -10.35
C GLN A 138 10.23 -3.28 -9.78
N TYR A 139 10.78 -4.17 -10.59
CA TYR A 139 11.99 -4.94 -10.33
C TYR A 139 13.10 -4.40 -11.23
N ALA A 140 14.33 -4.36 -10.74
CA ALA A 140 15.45 -3.81 -11.48
C ALA A 140 16.77 -4.53 -11.19
N HIS A 141 17.61 -4.68 -12.22
CA HIS A 141 19.00 -5.09 -12.13
C HIS A 141 19.89 -3.91 -12.57
N ASP A 142 20.74 -3.43 -11.65
CA ASP A 142 21.73 -2.39 -11.95
C ASP A 142 23.03 -3.02 -12.43
N HIS A 143 23.29 -2.93 -13.74
CA HIS A 143 24.48 -3.53 -14.36
C HIS A 143 25.78 -2.84 -13.93
N LYS A 144 25.75 -1.64 -13.34
CA LYS A 144 26.96 -0.95 -12.86
C LYS A 144 27.47 -1.54 -11.55
N THR A 145 26.56 -1.93 -10.67
CA THR A 145 26.89 -2.45 -9.33
C THR A 145 26.64 -3.94 -9.20
N ASP A 146 26.02 -4.55 -10.21
CA ASP A 146 25.54 -5.93 -10.22
C ASP A 146 24.61 -6.23 -9.03
N LYS A 147 23.67 -5.31 -8.77
CA LYS A 147 22.71 -5.41 -7.66
C LYS A 147 21.28 -5.40 -8.18
N TYR A 148 20.39 -6.05 -7.44
CA TYR A 148 18.98 -6.17 -7.76
C TYR A 148 18.14 -5.43 -6.74
N TYR A 149 17.07 -4.81 -7.23
CA TYR A 149 16.19 -3.96 -6.42
C TYR A 149 14.72 -4.19 -6.76
N CYS A 150 13.85 -3.97 -5.80
CA CYS A 150 12.43 -3.73 -6.08
C CYS A 150 11.90 -2.50 -5.34
N LYS A 151 10.83 -1.91 -5.87
CA LYS A 151 10.12 -0.78 -5.27
C LYS A 151 8.73 -0.61 -5.87
N MET A 152 7.77 -0.15 -5.07
CA MET A 152 6.47 0.33 -5.56
C MET A 152 6.64 1.63 -6.36
N VAL A 153 6.11 1.64 -7.60
CA VAL A 153 6.15 2.79 -8.51
C VAL A 153 4.76 3.07 -9.06
N ASP A 154 4.55 4.27 -9.58
CA ASP A 154 3.43 4.54 -10.49
C ASP A 154 3.90 4.26 -11.92
N ILE A 155 3.30 3.26 -12.58
CA ILE A 155 3.74 2.88 -13.92
C ILE A 155 3.52 3.99 -14.96
N LEU A 156 2.55 4.88 -14.73
CA LEU A 156 2.27 5.99 -15.64
C LEU A 156 3.15 7.22 -15.37
N ASP A 157 3.78 7.32 -14.20
CA ASP A 157 4.70 8.40 -13.85
C ASP A 157 6.14 7.88 -13.77
N LYS A 158 6.85 7.99 -14.90
CA LYS A 158 8.26 7.55 -15.01
C LYS A 158 9.22 8.26 -14.06
N SER A 159 8.81 9.37 -13.42
CA SER A 159 9.64 10.03 -12.40
C SER A 159 9.79 9.17 -11.13
N THR A 160 8.88 8.22 -10.89
CA THR A 160 8.95 7.32 -9.73
C THR A 160 9.75 6.04 -9.99
N TRP A 161 10.22 5.81 -11.22
CA TRP A 161 10.88 4.56 -11.62
C TRP A 161 12.29 4.43 -11.04
N ILE A 162 12.72 3.19 -10.80
CA ILE A 162 13.96 2.83 -10.10
C ILE A 162 15.20 3.43 -10.79
N HIS A 163 15.27 3.41 -12.13
CA HIS A 163 16.40 4.03 -12.83
C HIS A 163 16.57 5.52 -12.48
N LYS A 164 15.47 6.27 -12.25
CA LYS A 164 15.55 7.67 -11.82
C LYS A 164 16.12 7.81 -10.43
N ILE A 165 15.91 6.83 -9.55
CA ILE A 165 16.43 6.83 -8.18
C ILE A 165 17.92 6.48 -8.18
N LEU A 166 18.29 5.39 -8.85
CA LEU A 166 19.68 4.91 -8.95
C LEU A 166 20.59 5.84 -9.75
N ARG A 167 20.01 6.73 -10.56
CA ARG A 167 20.73 7.69 -11.40
C ARG A 167 20.45 9.14 -11.01
N LYS A 168 19.88 9.41 -9.82
CA LYS A 168 19.85 10.78 -9.31
C LYS A 168 21.31 11.27 -9.18
N CYS A 169 21.67 12.24 -10.01
CA CYS A 169 22.81 13.11 -9.77
C CYS A 169 22.39 14.23 -8.81
#